data_AF-A0A764T2R3-F1
#
_entry.id   AF-A0A764T2R3-F1
#
_cell.length_a   1.000
_cell.length_b   1.000
_cell.length_c   1.000
_cell.angle_alpha   90.00
_cell.angle_beta   90.00
_cell.angle_gamma   90.00
#
_symmetry.space_group_name_H-M   'P 1'
#
loop_
_entity.id
_entity.type
_entity.pdbx_description
1 polymer ?
#
loop_
_entity_poly.entity_id
_entity_poly.type
_entity_poly.pdbx_seq_one_letter_code
_entity_poly.pdbx_strand_id
1 'polypeptide(L)'
;CEFTGLSDALVSGYGEYVQEWLTFTAVIVNAFGFAVQELLENMTVLSLCQRLKDMAAQTSRRERDDFFLYSRWQGLCVSKETGKIMANIRGQRAAATRLVSAIKSGTFVEHTQA
;
A
#
# COMPACT_ATOMS: atom_id res chain seq x y z
N CYS A 1 -0.61 10.17 -21.54
CA CYS A 1 -1.55 10.31 -20.42
C CYS A 1 -0.84 9.75 -19.20
N GLU A 2 -0.46 10.57 -18.21
CA GLU A 2 0.12 10.05 -16.95
C GLU A 2 -0.96 9.28 -16.20
N PHE A 3 -0.67 8.06 -15.78
CA PHE A 3 -1.56 7.25 -14.96
C PHE A 3 -1.72 7.93 -13.59
N THR A 4 -2.88 8.53 -13.32
CA THR A 4 -3.15 9.22 -12.04
C THR A 4 -3.89 8.33 -11.03
N GLY A 5 -4.37 7.15 -11.45
CA GLY A 5 -5.28 6.30 -10.66
C GLY A 5 -6.68 6.90 -10.42
N LEU A 6 -6.85 8.22 -10.60
CA LEU A 6 -8.11 8.94 -10.42
C LEU A 6 -9.03 8.81 -11.63
N SER A 7 -8.47 8.64 -12.82
CA SER A 7 -9.24 8.46 -14.07
C SER A 7 -10.07 7.17 -14.08
N ASP A 8 -9.70 6.18 -13.27
CA ASP A 8 -10.34 4.86 -13.22
C ASP A 8 -11.41 4.75 -12.11
N ALA A 9 -11.53 5.76 -11.24
CA ALA A 9 -12.59 5.82 -10.23
C ALA A 9 -14.00 6.02 -10.84
N LEU A 10 -14.08 6.20 -12.16
CA LEU A 10 -15.31 6.39 -12.93
C LEU A 10 -16.01 5.08 -13.32
N VAL A 11 -15.42 3.91 -13.07
CA VAL A 11 -16.09 2.62 -13.35
C VAL A 11 -17.13 2.35 -12.26
N SER A 12 -18.38 2.52 -12.68
CA SER A 12 -19.61 2.38 -11.91
C SER A 12 -19.71 1.07 -11.14
N GLY A 13 -19.90 1.22 -9.84
CA GLY A 13 -20.17 0.16 -8.88
C GLY A 13 -19.59 0.60 -7.55
N TYR A 14 -20.24 1.57 -6.89
CA TYR A 14 -20.02 1.75 -5.46
C TYR A 14 -20.39 0.40 -4.82
N GLY A 15 -19.39 -0.48 -4.66
CA GLY A 15 -19.50 -1.64 -3.81
C GLY A 15 -20.01 -1.14 -2.46
N GLU A 16 -20.91 -1.92 -1.84
CA GLU A 16 -21.54 -1.56 -0.57
C GLU A 16 -20.52 -0.92 0.38
N TYR A 17 -20.93 0.11 1.10
CA TYR A 17 -20.09 0.75 2.11
C TYR A 17 -19.63 -0.32 3.12
N VAL A 18 -18.44 -0.89 2.92
CA VAL A 18 -17.89 -1.89 3.82
C VAL A 18 -17.01 -1.15 4.81
N GLN A 19 -17.48 -1.02 6.06
CA GLN A 19 -16.74 -0.37 7.16
C GLN A 19 -15.30 -0.91 7.29
N GLU A 20 -15.11 -2.20 7.00
CA GLU A 20 -13.79 -2.81 6.94
C GLU A 20 -12.92 -2.11 5.89
N TRP A 21 -13.38 -1.97 4.65
CA TRP A 21 -12.66 -1.29 3.54
C TRP A 21 -12.17 0.11 3.92
N LEU A 22 -13.00 0.90 4.59
CA LEU A 22 -12.60 2.22 5.08
C LEU A 22 -11.56 2.14 6.19
N THR A 23 -11.72 1.20 7.11
CA THR A 23 -10.79 1.00 8.23
C THR A 23 -9.40 0.61 7.71
N PHE A 24 -9.34 -0.29 6.74
CA PHE A 24 -8.08 -0.68 6.10
C PHE A 24 -7.46 0.46 5.32
N THR A 25 -8.26 1.16 4.50
CA THR A 25 -7.79 2.33 3.74
C THR A 25 -7.19 3.38 4.67
N ALA A 26 -7.84 3.68 5.80
CA ALA A 26 -7.30 4.60 6.81
C ALA A 26 -5.96 4.12 7.39
N VAL A 27 -5.82 2.83 7.67
CA VAL A 27 -4.55 2.24 8.13
C VAL A 27 -3.46 2.38 7.07
N ILE A 28 -3.76 2.09 5.80
CA ILE A 28 -2.80 2.18 4.70
C ILE A 28 -2.38 3.63 4.45
N VAL A 29 -3.28 4.60 4.54
CA VAL A 29 -2.95 6.03 4.39
C VAL A 29 -1.98 6.48 5.49
N ASN A 30 -2.25 6.14 6.76
CA ASN A 30 -1.33 6.46 7.86
C ASN A 30 0.01 5.73 7.71
N ALA A 31 -0.02 4.46 7.31
CA ALA A 31 1.18 3.67 7.04
C ALA A 31 2.03 4.30 5.92
N PHE A 32 1.40 4.81 4.87
CA PHE A 32 2.09 5.54 3.80
C PHE A 32 2.75 6.81 4.32
N GLY A 33 2.07 7.59 5.19
CA GLY A 33 2.67 8.74 5.85
C GLY A 33 3.93 8.39 6.65
N PHE A 34 3.88 7.31 7.44
CA PHE A 34 5.06 6.81 8.15
C PHE A 34 6.18 6.33 7.22
N ALA A 35 5.83 5.62 6.15
CA ALA A 35 6.80 5.12 5.17
C ALA A 35 7.50 6.27 4.43
N VAL A 36 6.77 7.31 4.03
CA VAL A 36 7.34 8.51 3.41
C VAL A 36 8.30 9.21 4.37
N GLN A 37 7.93 9.39 5.64
CA GLN A 37 8.82 9.98 6.64
C GLN A 37 10.13 9.18 6.76
N GLU A 38 10.06 7.85 6.89
CA GLU A 38 11.24 6.98 6.99
C GLU A 38 12.11 7.02 5.72
N LEU A 39 11.49 7.01 4.54
CA LEU A 39 12.22 7.07 3.26
C LEU A 39 12.95 8.40 3.09
N LEU A 40 12.34 9.51 3.52
CA LEU A 40 12.92 10.85 3.43
C LEU A 40 14.10 11.07 4.39
N GLU A 41 14.35 10.17 5.34
CA GLU A 41 15.60 10.18 6.12
C GLU A 41 16.83 9.91 5.25
N ASN A 42 16.66 9.19 4.14
CA ASN A 42 17.77 8.72 3.28
C ASN A 42 17.55 8.96 1.78
N MET A 43 16.43 9.59 1.38
CA MET A 43 16.10 9.89 -0.01
C MET A 43 15.59 11.32 -0.15
N THR A 44 15.88 11.96 -1.28
CA THR A 44 15.23 13.24 -1.60
C THR A 44 13.78 13.02 -2.02
N VAL A 45 12.96 14.06 -1.90
CA VAL A 45 11.57 14.04 -2.40
C VAL A 45 11.53 13.70 -3.90
N LEU A 46 12.44 14.27 -4.70
CA LEU A 46 12.51 13.97 -6.14
C LEU A 46 12.83 12.50 -6.40
N SER A 47 13.79 11.93 -5.68
CA SER A 47 14.15 10.50 -5.80
C SER A 47 12.99 9.59 -5.41
N LEU A 48 12.25 9.91 -4.34
CA LEU A 48 11.08 9.14 -3.91
C LEU A 48 9.96 9.21 -4.96
N CYS A 49 9.65 10.41 -5.47
CA CYS A 49 8.65 10.59 -6.52
C CYS A 49 9.02 9.82 -7.79
N GLN A 50 10.29 9.86 -8.21
CA GLN A 50 10.76 9.11 -9.37
C GLN A 50 10.62 7.59 -9.13
N ARG A 51 11.00 7.10 -7.95
CA ARG A 51 10.86 5.69 -7.58
C ARG A 51 9.41 5.22 -7.68
N LEU A 52 8.46 5.99 -7.15
CA LEU A 52 7.03 5.67 -7.23
C LEU A 52 6.52 5.68 -8.68
N LYS A 53 6.98 6.63 -9.50
CA LYS A 53 6.65 6.67 -10.94
C LYS A 53 7.17 5.42 -11.66
N ASP A 54 8.42 5.04 -11.42
CA ASP A 54 9.04 3.87 -12.06
C ASP A 54 8.33 2.57 -11.65
N MET A 55 8.01 2.43 -10.35
CA MET A 55 7.22 1.31 -9.84
C MET A 55 5.87 1.17 -10.55
N ALA A 56 5.16 2.28 -10.75
CA ALA A 56 3.87 2.28 -11.44
C ALA A 56 4.01 1.97 -12.94
N ALA A 57 5.09 2.41 -13.57
CA ALA A 57 5.37 2.12 -14.99
C ALA A 57 5.75 0.65 -15.24
N GLN A 58 6.41 0.01 -14.27
CA GLN A 58 6.92 -1.37 -14.38
C GLN A 58 5.91 -2.43 -13.91
N THR A 59 4.79 -2.03 -13.32
CA THR A 59 3.77 -2.94 -12.84
C THR A 59 2.46 -2.77 -13.60
N SER A 60 1.73 -3.87 -13.75
CA SER A 60 0.36 -3.85 -14.24
C SER A 60 -0.60 -3.29 -13.18
N ARG A 61 -1.77 -2.84 -13.61
CA ARG A 61 -2.86 -2.44 -12.70
C ARG A 61 -3.23 -3.57 -11.75
N ARG A 62 -3.31 -4.81 -12.25
CA ARG A 62 -3.63 -6.00 -11.45
C ARG A 62 -2.61 -6.24 -10.35
N GLU A 63 -1.31 -6.12 -10.62
CA GLU A 63 -0.28 -6.29 -9.58
C GLU A 63 -0.38 -5.22 -8.48
N ARG A 64 -0.72 -3.98 -8.84
CA ARG A 64 -0.98 -2.91 -7.87
C ARG A 64 -2.22 -3.21 -7.03
N ASP A 65 -3.32 -3.62 -7.66
CA ASP A 65 -4.57 -3.95 -6.96
C ASP A 65 -4.35 -5.15 -6.03
N ASP A 66 -3.65 -6.19 -6.51
CA ASP A 66 -3.32 -7.40 -5.75
C ASP A 66 -2.48 -7.08 -4.50
N PHE A 67 -1.54 -6.13 -4.60
CA PHE A 67 -0.73 -5.70 -3.45
C PHE A 67 -1.57 -5.12 -2.31
N PHE A 68 -2.68 -4.45 -2.62
CA PHE A 68 -3.59 -3.85 -1.62
C PHE A 68 -4.76 -4.75 -1.23
N LEU A 69 -4.79 -6.02 -1.66
CA LEU A 69 -5.78 -6.99 -1.17
C LEU A 69 -5.57 -7.30 0.31
N TYR A 70 -6.64 -7.28 1.08
CA TYR A 70 -6.68 -7.64 2.51
C TYR A 70 -5.86 -8.86 2.91
N SER A 71 -6.00 -9.94 2.14
CA SER A 71 -5.33 -11.21 2.40
C SER A 71 -3.80 -11.08 2.38
N ARG A 72 -3.25 -10.11 1.64
CA ARG A 72 -1.81 -9.83 1.58
C ARG A 72 -1.27 -9.11 2.81
N TRP A 73 -2.11 -8.55 3.68
CA TRP A 73 -1.67 -7.78 4.85
C TRP A 73 -1.85 -8.53 6.18
N GLN A 74 -2.13 -9.83 6.11
CA GLN A 74 -2.19 -10.72 7.27
C GLN A 74 -0.86 -10.78 8.02
N GLY A 75 -0.91 -10.66 9.34
CA GLY A 75 0.27 -10.56 10.21
C GLY A 75 0.90 -9.17 10.27
N LEU A 76 0.40 -8.20 9.49
CA LEU A 76 0.85 -6.81 9.50
C LEU A 76 -0.21 -5.92 10.12
N CYS A 77 -1.16 -5.45 9.32
CA CYS A 77 -2.31 -4.67 9.79
C CYS A 77 -3.62 -5.47 9.77
N VAL A 78 -3.58 -6.76 9.43
CA VAL A 78 -4.70 -7.70 9.53
C VAL A 78 -4.28 -8.85 10.43
N SER A 79 -5.05 -9.19 11.46
CA SER A 79 -4.74 -10.32 12.36
C SER A 79 -4.81 -11.65 11.60
N LYS A 80 -3.83 -12.54 11.80
CA LYS A 80 -3.84 -13.88 11.20
C LYS A 80 -4.91 -14.77 11.83
N GLU A 81 -5.21 -14.52 13.10
CA GLU A 81 -6.10 -15.33 13.93
C GLU A 81 -7.56 -14.98 13.68
N THR A 82 -7.87 -13.69 13.53
CA THR A 82 -9.25 -13.19 13.48
C THR A 82 -9.65 -12.61 12.13
N GLY A 83 -8.69 -12.34 11.23
CA GLY A 83 -8.94 -11.61 9.98
C GLY A 83 -9.30 -10.14 10.19
N LYS A 84 -9.36 -9.65 11.43
CA LYS A 84 -9.74 -8.26 11.74
C LYS A 84 -8.60 -7.30 11.47
N ILE A 85 -8.96 -6.10 11.04
CA ILE A 85 -8.01 -5.00 10.80
C ILE A 85 -7.55 -4.44 12.14
N MET A 86 -6.24 -4.35 12.32
CA MET A 86 -5.60 -3.74 13.47
C MET A 86 -5.41 -2.25 13.22
N ALA A 87 -6.49 -1.48 13.42
CA ALA A 87 -6.52 -0.02 13.26
C ALA A 87 -5.85 0.74 14.43
N ASN A 88 -4.62 0.35 14.76
CA ASN A 88 -3.81 0.96 15.82
C ASN A 88 -2.41 1.28 15.30
N ILE A 89 -1.62 1.99 16.12
CA ILE A 89 -0.28 2.44 15.74
C ILE A 89 0.64 1.27 15.36
N ARG A 90 0.51 0.11 16.02
CA ARG A 90 1.31 -1.08 15.75
C ARG A 90 1.01 -1.64 14.35
N GLY A 91 -0.26 -1.77 13.99
CA GLY A 91 -0.67 -2.23 12.66
C GLY A 91 -0.25 -1.24 11.56
N GLN A 92 -0.40 0.06 11.80
CA GLN A 92 0.03 1.10 10.87
C GLN A 92 1.55 1.09 10.65
N ARG A 93 2.36 0.95 11.71
CA ARG A 93 3.82 0.86 11.61
C ARG A 93 4.28 -0.42 10.90
N ALA A 94 3.65 -1.56 11.20
CA ALA A 94 3.95 -2.82 10.49
C ALA A 94 3.64 -2.72 9.00
N ALA A 95 2.51 -2.11 8.64
CA ALA A 95 2.18 -1.83 7.25
C ALA A 95 3.18 -0.84 6.60
N ALA A 96 3.62 0.18 7.35
CA ALA A 96 4.62 1.13 6.87
C ALA A 96 5.95 0.44 6.51
N THR A 97 6.43 -0.47 7.36
CA THR A 97 7.66 -1.25 7.07
C THR A 97 7.56 -2.01 5.75
N ARG A 98 6.40 -2.61 5.45
CA ARG A 98 6.17 -3.28 4.15
C ARG A 98 6.17 -2.29 2.99
N LEU A 99 5.52 -1.13 3.14
CA LEU A 99 5.54 -0.09 2.11
C LEU A 99 6.97 0.41 1.85
N VAL A 100 7.76 0.65 2.89
CA VAL A 100 9.17 1.01 2.77
C VAL A 100 9.94 -0.06 2.01
N SER A 101 9.75 -1.34 2.34
CA SER A 101 10.40 -2.45 1.65
C SER A 101 10.04 -2.48 0.16
N ALA A 102 8.76 -2.35 -0.18
CA ALA A 102 8.27 -2.33 -1.56
C ALA A 102 8.83 -1.14 -2.35
N ILE A 103 8.88 0.04 -1.75
CA ILE A 103 9.43 1.24 -2.39
C ILE A 103 10.95 1.13 -2.57
N LYS A 104 11.66 0.57 -1.57
CA LYS A 104 13.11 0.32 -1.66
C LYS A 104 13.45 -0.77 -2.67
N SER A 105 12.62 -1.79 -2.85
CA SER A 105 12.80 -2.81 -3.89
C SER A 105 12.35 -2.33 -5.28
N GLY A 106 11.46 -1.35 -5.34
CA GLY A 106 10.93 -0.82 -6.60
C GLY A 106 9.91 -1.75 -7.23
N THR A 107 9.22 -2.57 -6.44
CA THR A 107 8.20 -3.50 -6.94
C THR A 107 7.05 -3.66 -5.95
N PHE A 108 5.84 -3.86 -6.48
CA PHE A 108 4.65 -4.27 -5.73
C PHE A 108 4.54 -5.80 -5.57
N VAL A 109 5.42 -6.56 -6.22
CA VAL A 109 5.44 -8.02 -6.13
C VAL A 109 6.28 -8.43 -4.92
N GLU A 110 5.69 -9.22 -4.02
CA GLU A 110 6.46 -9.89 -2.98
C GLU A 110 7.34 -10.97 -3.61
N HIS A 111 8.65 -10.86 -3.41
CA HIS A 111 9.51 -12.03 -3.55
C HIS A 111 9.33 -12.88 -2.29
N THR A 112 8.51 -13.93 -2.39
CA THR A 112 8.46 -14.96 -1.36
C THR A 112 9.89 -15.49 -1.20
N GLN A 113 10.54 -15.22 -0.08
CA GLN A 113 11.71 -16.00 0.29
C GLN A 113 11.21 -17.43 0.51
N ALA A 114 11.69 -18.34 -0.33
CA ALA A 114 11.43 -19.77 -0.25
C ALA A 114 11.98 -20.35 1.06
#